data_AF-A0A544QPZ3-F1
#
_entry.id   AF-A0A544QPZ3-F1
#
_cell.length_a   1.000
_cell.length_b   1.000
_cell.length_c   1.000
_cell.angle_alpha   90.00
_cell.angle_beta   90.00
_cell.angle_gamma   90.00
#
_symmetry.space_group_name_H-M   'P 1'
#
loop_
_entity.id
_entity.type
_entity.pdbx_description
1 polymer ?
#
loop_
_entity_poly.entity_id
_entity_poly.type
_entity_poly.pdbx_seq_one_letter_code
_entity_poly.pdbx_strand_id
1 'polypeptide(L)'
;MAGEIEPLGRGDRLPTLADASALVGALGWLGVVALWNLGPIRNVIALAVLVLVPLVVRLTDTPRRDGRRSRWYRLAVLGQPVAAVPAVVSLSMQQGAVAAVLALPWVAATVAIAGFGAWRLLERGPWPLEEVAVDAGLIYILVGGIALLIDRAGVSLVFEPILITLTVVHFHYAGAVLPTVSGLAGRVGAGGRLGRALRATTGIIIVGPGIIAVGITAVALGLPLANLVELIAVTFFTTAVAVFSLAVIGGVLPRLSRRSQQLTIGVASLAVTLSMGFAVLYGLARATGGTYFGIDAASYGLMVTYHGRLNAYGFALLAVVGWRLGIPDSRARPPGIPFSRLSGGWRIGADFLDRKGLTTDAAVSGMMDRVDAYDSAGFDPTAVAPSVRRFFERSGEYDLDVDPDWARPWKQLAGVYRPLATRIGQLSVPLGAVSGETALTGRVVGVDVDDHHTGDRAWIRSNADRVDADRRMTYVGVYDRYNDGSRPYLRVAFPLPGGTLTGILRVENGGSNGDGLVLSSYPTAGNGDDAGLYLVARGFGVRLPLNETLVVVPDSGSTVEAVHRVELLGVRIFTLRYRIRLADEGSVDTEAMARR
;
A
#
# COMPACT_ATOMS: atom_id res chain seq x y z
N MET A 1 8.70 -43.61 -5.68
CA MET A 1 7.24 -43.61 -5.50
C MET A 1 6.82 -42.16 -5.44
N ALA A 2 6.48 -41.52 -6.56
CA ALA A 2 5.21 -41.58 -7.30
C ALA A 2 4.03 -40.95 -6.51
N GLY A 3 3.55 -39.80 -7.01
CA GLY A 3 2.32 -39.09 -6.61
C GLY A 3 2.49 -38.28 -5.33
N GLU A 4 2.18 -36.99 -5.24
CA GLU A 4 1.01 -36.32 -5.82
C GLU A 4 1.40 -35.01 -6.51
N ILE A 5 1.13 -34.93 -7.81
CA ILE A 5 0.91 -33.66 -8.48
C ILE A 5 -0.50 -33.25 -8.05
N GLU A 6 -0.59 -32.30 -7.11
CA GLU A 6 -1.83 -31.60 -6.79
C GLU A 6 -2.48 -31.13 -8.11
N PRO A 7 -3.81 -31.24 -8.25
CA PRO A 7 -4.46 -30.92 -9.50
C PRO A 7 -4.19 -29.45 -9.81
N LEU A 8 -3.65 -29.16 -11.00
CA LEU A 8 -3.72 -27.85 -11.65
C LEU A 8 -5.17 -27.36 -11.55
N GLY A 9 -5.47 -26.63 -10.48
CA GLY A 9 -6.81 -26.17 -10.17
C GLY A 9 -7.31 -25.39 -11.38
N ARG A 10 -8.46 -25.79 -11.93
CA ARG A 10 -9.16 -25.15 -13.05
C ARG A 10 -8.80 -23.66 -13.10
N GLY A 11 -7.91 -23.29 -14.02
CA GLY A 11 -7.36 -21.94 -14.11
C GLY A 11 -8.50 -20.93 -14.01
N ASP A 12 -8.47 -20.16 -12.94
CA ASP A 12 -9.54 -19.23 -12.59
C ASP A 12 -9.77 -18.28 -13.77
N ARG A 13 -10.94 -18.40 -14.40
CA ARG A 13 -11.27 -17.81 -15.72
C ARG A 13 -11.49 -16.29 -15.66
N LEU A 14 -11.35 -15.67 -14.49
CA LEU A 14 -11.67 -14.26 -14.27
C LEU A 14 -10.92 -13.29 -15.20
N PRO A 15 -9.60 -13.40 -15.43
CA PRO A 15 -8.93 -12.50 -16.37
C PRO A 15 -9.49 -12.64 -17.78
N THR A 16 -9.77 -13.87 -18.23
CA THR A 16 -10.40 -14.12 -19.53
C THR A 16 -11.81 -13.53 -19.61
N LEU A 17 -12.57 -13.54 -18.52
CA LEU A 17 -13.89 -12.91 -18.45
C LEU A 17 -13.79 -11.38 -18.55
N ALA A 18 -12.79 -10.75 -17.92
CA ALA A 18 -12.57 -9.31 -18.06
C ALA A 18 -12.19 -8.93 -19.50
N ASP A 19 -11.37 -9.75 -20.18
CA ASP A 19 -11.06 -9.61 -21.60
C ASP A 19 -12.32 -9.72 -22.48
N ALA A 20 -13.13 -10.76 -22.25
CA ALA A 20 -14.37 -10.97 -22.97
C ALA A 20 -15.36 -9.81 -22.75
N SER A 21 -15.46 -9.31 -21.51
CA SER A 21 -16.30 -8.15 -21.17
C SER A 21 -15.88 -6.91 -21.96
N ALA A 22 -14.57 -6.62 -22.04
CA ALA A 22 -14.07 -5.49 -22.83
C ALA A 22 -14.34 -5.63 -24.33
N LEU A 23 -14.20 -6.84 -24.89
CA LEU A 23 -14.46 -7.11 -26.31
C LEU A 23 -15.95 -6.96 -26.65
N VAL A 24 -16.83 -7.57 -25.85
CA VAL A 24 -18.28 -7.44 -26.01
C VAL A 24 -18.71 -5.99 -25.78
N GLY A 25 -18.13 -5.33 -24.79
CA GLY A 25 -18.34 -3.92 -24.51
C GLY A 25 -17.91 -3.01 -25.67
N ALA A 26 -16.83 -3.35 -26.38
CA ALA A 26 -16.39 -2.60 -27.56
C ALA A 26 -17.42 -2.72 -28.71
N LEU A 27 -17.96 -3.91 -28.96
CA LEU A 27 -19.05 -4.11 -29.92
C LEU A 27 -20.31 -3.35 -29.49
N GLY A 28 -20.66 -3.42 -28.20
CA GLY A 28 -21.79 -2.68 -27.63
C GLY A 28 -21.61 -1.17 -27.77
N TRP A 29 -20.41 -0.66 -27.52
CA TRP A 29 -20.07 0.75 -27.67
C TRP A 29 -20.19 1.22 -29.13
N LEU A 30 -19.69 0.43 -30.09
CA LEU A 30 -19.88 0.72 -31.52
C LEU A 30 -21.36 0.76 -31.88
N GLY A 31 -22.16 -0.18 -31.35
CA GLY A 31 -23.62 -0.17 -31.49
C GLY A 31 -24.26 1.09 -30.91
N VAL A 32 -23.85 1.52 -29.71
CA VAL A 32 -24.31 2.78 -29.10
C VAL A 32 -23.95 3.97 -29.98
N VAL A 33 -22.71 4.07 -30.47
CA VAL A 33 -22.31 5.19 -31.33
C VAL A 33 -23.08 5.21 -32.66
N ALA A 34 -23.36 4.04 -33.24
CA ALA A 34 -24.05 3.92 -34.52
C ALA A 34 -25.56 4.16 -34.41
N LEU A 35 -26.18 3.69 -33.32
CA LEU A 35 -27.64 3.67 -33.16
C LEU A 35 -28.16 4.79 -32.27
N TRP A 36 -27.36 5.25 -31.29
CA TRP A 36 -27.78 6.20 -30.27
C TRP A 36 -27.03 7.53 -30.47
N ASN A 37 -27.77 8.60 -30.76
CA ASN A 37 -27.20 9.94 -30.92
C ASN A 37 -26.92 10.61 -29.56
N LEU A 38 -26.06 10.01 -28.71
CA LEU A 38 -25.79 10.50 -27.36
C LEU A 38 -24.93 11.79 -27.31
N GLY A 39 -24.28 12.13 -28.43
CA GLY A 39 -23.30 13.21 -28.50
C GLY A 39 -21.91 12.82 -27.98
N PRO A 40 -20.90 13.68 -28.20
CA PRO A 40 -19.48 13.32 -28.04
C PRO A 40 -19.07 12.97 -26.60
N ILE A 41 -19.59 13.69 -25.60
CA ILE A 41 -19.20 13.49 -24.19
C ILE A 41 -19.78 12.17 -23.66
N ARG A 42 -21.06 11.90 -23.90
CA ARG A 42 -21.70 10.66 -23.45
C ARG A 42 -21.13 9.43 -24.16
N ASN A 43 -20.73 9.56 -25.43
CA ASN A 43 -20.04 8.49 -26.15
C ASN A 43 -18.71 8.09 -25.49
N VAL A 44 -17.93 9.06 -24.99
CA VAL A 44 -16.69 8.72 -24.27
C VAL A 44 -16.95 8.18 -22.85
N ILE A 45 -18.03 8.60 -22.18
CA ILE A 45 -18.46 7.95 -20.93
C ILE A 45 -18.83 6.48 -21.19
N ALA A 46 -19.62 6.21 -22.24
CA ALA A 46 -19.97 4.85 -22.63
C ALA A 46 -18.72 4.02 -22.99
N LEU A 47 -17.73 4.61 -23.69
CA LEU A 47 -16.45 3.96 -23.98
C LEU A 47 -15.72 3.57 -22.69
N ALA A 48 -15.65 4.47 -21.72
CA ALA A 48 -15.01 4.19 -20.45
C ALA A 48 -15.70 3.01 -19.73
N VAL A 49 -17.02 3.10 -19.56
CA VAL A 49 -17.85 2.11 -18.85
C VAL A 49 -17.76 0.72 -19.49
N LEU A 50 -17.84 0.65 -20.82
CA LEU A 50 -17.92 -0.61 -21.56
C LEU A 50 -16.55 -1.22 -21.90
N VAL A 51 -15.51 -0.40 -22.10
CA VAL A 51 -14.23 -0.86 -22.67
C VAL A 51 -13.05 -0.59 -21.74
N LEU A 52 -12.85 0.67 -21.32
CA LEU A 52 -11.63 1.04 -20.61
C LEU A 52 -11.58 0.45 -19.21
N VAL A 53 -12.70 0.47 -18.48
CA VAL A 53 -12.79 -0.05 -17.11
C VAL A 53 -12.55 -1.56 -17.04
N PRO A 54 -13.21 -2.43 -17.83
CA PRO A 54 -12.90 -3.86 -17.80
C PRO A 54 -11.45 -4.15 -18.24
N LEU A 55 -10.88 -3.37 -19.17
CA LEU A 55 -9.46 -3.49 -19.52
C LEU A 55 -8.55 -3.07 -18.36
N VAL A 56 -8.84 -1.99 -17.65
CA VAL A 56 -8.09 -1.58 -16.45
C VAL A 56 -8.16 -2.67 -15.38
N VAL A 57 -9.34 -3.23 -15.09
CA VAL A 57 -9.48 -4.36 -14.14
C VAL A 57 -8.65 -5.56 -14.62
N ARG A 58 -8.65 -5.86 -15.91
CA ARG A 58 -7.82 -6.92 -16.49
C ARG A 58 -6.32 -6.68 -16.33
N LEU A 59 -5.84 -5.45 -16.56
CA LEU A 59 -4.43 -5.08 -16.49
C LEU A 59 -3.86 -5.12 -15.07
N THR A 60 -4.74 -5.10 -14.07
CA THR A 60 -4.39 -4.95 -12.66
C THR A 60 -4.55 -6.23 -11.84
N ASP A 61 -4.78 -7.37 -12.52
CA ASP A 61 -4.86 -8.68 -11.90
C ASP A 61 -3.67 -8.93 -10.96
N THR A 62 -3.99 -9.32 -9.72
CA THR A 62 -3.01 -9.50 -8.65
C THR A 62 -3.43 -10.74 -7.84
N PRO A 63 -3.05 -11.96 -8.28
CA PRO A 63 -3.30 -13.17 -7.51
C PRO A 63 -2.50 -13.15 -6.21
N ARG A 64 -3.03 -13.79 -5.17
CA ARG A 64 -2.31 -14.09 -3.93
C ARG A 64 -1.29 -15.20 -4.19
N ARG A 65 -0.43 -15.47 -3.21
CA ARG A 65 0.58 -16.55 -3.25
C ARG A 65 0.00 -17.94 -3.51
N ASP A 66 -1.22 -18.20 -3.02
CA ASP A 66 -1.97 -19.43 -3.24
C ASP A 66 -2.70 -19.48 -4.60
N GLY A 67 -2.44 -18.50 -5.48
CA GLY A 67 -3.09 -18.35 -6.79
C GLY A 67 -4.52 -17.82 -6.73
N ARG A 68 -5.13 -17.68 -5.54
CA ARG A 68 -6.51 -17.17 -5.41
C ARG A 68 -6.54 -15.67 -5.58
N ARG A 69 -7.65 -15.17 -6.13
CA ARG A 69 -7.90 -13.73 -6.27
C ARG A 69 -8.72 -13.19 -5.11
N SER A 70 -8.51 -11.92 -4.77
CA SER A 70 -9.26 -11.26 -3.71
C SER A 70 -10.75 -11.22 -4.05
N ARG A 71 -11.60 -11.24 -3.02
CA ARG A 71 -13.05 -11.10 -3.19
C ARG A 71 -13.43 -9.83 -3.97
N TRP A 72 -12.68 -8.74 -3.76
CA TRP A 72 -12.90 -7.46 -4.43
C TRP A 72 -12.65 -7.56 -5.92
N TYR A 73 -11.57 -8.23 -6.35
CA TYR A 73 -11.32 -8.48 -7.76
C TYR A 73 -12.41 -9.33 -8.41
N ARG A 74 -12.87 -10.38 -7.71
CA ARG A 74 -13.97 -11.24 -8.19
C ARG A 74 -15.25 -10.44 -8.41
N LEU A 75 -15.63 -9.60 -7.45
CA LEU A 75 -16.79 -8.72 -7.55
C LEU A 75 -16.64 -7.69 -8.67
N ALA A 76 -15.45 -7.11 -8.84
CA ALA A 76 -15.17 -6.17 -9.93
C ALA A 76 -15.34 -6.83 -11.30
N VAL A 77 -14.73 -7.99 -11.53
CA VAL A 77 -14.80 -8.69 -12.83
C VAL A 77 -16.21 -9.17 -13.15
N LEU A 78 -16.90 -9.81 -12.20
CA LEU A 78 -18.22 -10.39 -12.43
C LEU A 78 -19.33 -9.33 -12.44
N GLY A 79 -19.20 -8.28 -11.62
CA GLY A 79 -20.18 -7.22 -11.50
C GLY A 79 -20.10 -6.18 -12.62
N GLN A 80 -18.91 -5.92 -13.18
CA GLN A 80 -18.72 -4.87 -14.20
C GLN A 80 -19.66 -5.01 -15.42
N PRO A 81 -19.78 -6.16 -16.11
CA PRO A 81 -20.63 -6.24 -17.31
C PRO A 81 -22.11 -6.02 -16.97
N VAL A 82 -22.57 -6.54 -15.83
CA VAL A 82 -23.95 -6.40 -15.35
C VAL A 82 -24.26 -4.94 -14.99
N ALA A 83 -23.31 -4.25 -14.38
CA ALA A 83 -23.45 -2.85 -13.98
C ALA A 83 -23.31 -1.88 -15.17
N ALA A 84 -22.52 -2.22 -16.18
CA ALA A 84 -22.22 -1.36 -17.33
C ALA A 84 -23.45 -1.12 -18.22
N VAL A 85 -24.28 -2.15 -18.44
CA VAL A 85 -25.48 -2.05 -19.28
C VAL A 85 -26.48 -0.99 -18.78
N PRO A 86 -27.01 -1.06 -17.54
CA PRO A 86 -27.94 -0.05 -17.05
C PRO A 86 -27.30 1.34 -16.95
N ALA A 87 -25.99 1.41 -16.67
CA ALA A 87 -25.25 2.68 -16.68
C ALA A 87 -25.29 3.34 -18.06
N VAL A 88 -25.06 2.59 -19.14
CA VAL A 88 -25.11 3.12 -20.51
C VAL A 88 -26.54 3.44 -20.93
N VAL A 89 -27.53 2.63 -20.55
CA VAL A 89 -28.95 2.92 -20.77
C VAL A 89 -29.35 4.23 -20.08
N SER A 90 -28.84 4.50 -18.87
CA SER A 90 -29.07 5.78 -18.20
C SER A 90 -28.57 6.99 -19.00
N LEU A 91 -27.60 6.79 -19.91
CA LEU A 91 -27.05 7.86 -20.75
C LEU A 91 -27.99 8.31 -21.87
N SER A 92 -28.88 7.44 -22.33
CA SER A 92 -29.87 7.75 -23.36
C SER A 92 -31.15 8.36 -22.79
N MET A 93 -31.31 8.38 -21.47
CA MET A 93 -32.48 8.92 -20.80
C MET A 93 -32.29 10.41 -20.44
N GLN A 94 -33.41 11.09 -20.20
CA GLN A 94 -33.38 12.37 -19.52
C GLN A 94 -32.94 12.17 -18.06
N GLN A 95 -32.27 13.17 -17.49
CA GLN A 95 -31.88 13.15 -16.09
C GLN A 95 -33.12 13.10 -15.19
N GLY A 96 -33.04 12.34 -14.11
CA GLY A 96 -34.14 12.12 -13.18
C GLY A 96 -34.01 10.81 -12.41
N ALA A 97 -35.04 10.48 -11.62
CA ALA A 97 -35.01 9.34 -10.69
C ALA A 97 -34.70 8.00 -11.38
N VAL A 98 -35.30 7.73 -12.55
CA VAL A 98 -35.08 6.47 -13.28
C VAL A 98 -33.64 6.36 -13.78
N ALA A 99 -33.09 7.41 -14.38
CA ALA A 99 -31.71 7.43 -14.84
C ALA A 99 -30.72 7.27 -13.66
N ALA A 100 -31.01 7.89 -12.52
CA ALA A 100 -30.21 7.74 -11.31
C ALA A 100 -30.23 6.30 -10.77
N VAL A 101 -31.40 5.66 -10.70
CA VAL A 101 -31.53 4.26 -10.27
C VAL A 101 -30.74 3.32 -11.19
N LEU A 102 -30.79 3.55 -12.50
CA LEU A 102 -30.00 2.78 -13.47
C LEU A 102 -28.49 3.00 -13.35
N ALA A 103 -28.05 4.12 -12.77
CA ALA A 103 -26.63 4.38 -12.50
C ALA A 103 -26.12 3.74 -11.19
N LEU A 104 -27.00 3.37 -10.25
CA LEU A 104 -26.60 2.77 -8.96
C LEU A 104 -25.76 1.49 -9.10
N PRO A 105 -26.08 0.53 -10.01
CA PRO A 105 -25.23 -0.64 -10.23
C PRO A 105 -23.80 -0.27 -10.62
N TRP A 106 -23.61 0.82 -11.37
CA TRP A 106 -22.28 1.30 -11.73
C TRP A 106 -21.49 1.78 -10.53
N VAL A 107 -22.13 2.51 -9.61
CA VAL A 107 -21.50 2.91 -8.34
C VAL A 107 -21.07 1.68 -7.54
N ALA A 108 -21.91 0.64 -7.47
CA ALA A 108 -21.54 -0.59 -6.78
C ALA A 108 -20.32 -1.28 -7.43
N ALA A 109 -20.23 -1.29 -8.77
CA ALA A 109 -19.08 -1.81 -9.49
C ALA A 109 -17.81 -0.98 -9.22
N THR A 110 -17.89 0.36 -9.24
CA THR A 110 -16.73 1.22 -8.94
C THR A 110 -16.30 1.11 -7.48
N VAL A 111 -17.21 0.88 -6.53
CA VAL A 111 -16.89 0.53 -5.13
C VAL A 111 -16.10 -0.78 -5.06
N ALA A 112 -16.50 -1.81 -5.80
CA ALA A 112 -15.76 -3.07 -5.83
C ALA A 112 -14.33 -2.91 -6.40
N ILE A 113 -14.19 -2.11 -7.46
CA ILE A 113 -12.89 -1.80 -8.08
C ILE A 113 -12.01 -0.96 -7.13
N ALA A 114 -12.57 0.06 -6.48
CA ALA A 114 -11.86 0.86 -5.49
C ALA A 114 -11.47 0.04 -4.26
N GLY A 115 -12.35 -0.86 -3.81
CA GLY A 115 -12.05 -1.83 -2.76
C GLY A 115 -10.91 -2.77 -3.13
N PHE A 116 -10.79 -3.13 -4.41
CA PHE A 116 -9.65 -3.90 -4.91
C PHE A 116 -8.35 -3.09 -4.87
N GLY A 117 -8.35 -1.84 -5.34
CA GLY A 117 -7.20 -0.94 -5.22
C GLY A 117 -6.77 -0.69 -3.77
N ALA A 118 -7.73 -0.44 -2.88
CA ALA A 118 -7.47 -0.27 -1.45
C ALA A 118 -6.93 -1.55 -0.81
N TRP A 119 -7.46 -2.72 -1.15
CA TRP A 119 -6.97 -4.01 -0.68
C TRP A 119 -5.49 -4.23 -1.07
N ARG A 120 -5.14 -3.96 -2.34
CA ARG A 120 -3.76 -4.05 -2.84
C ARG A 120 -2.83 -3.09 -2.08
N LEU A 121 -3.26 -1.84 -1.90
CA LEU A 121 -2.48 -0.81 -1.22
C LEU A 121 -2.26 -1.15 0.26
N LEU A 122 -3.29 -1.63 0.96
CA LEU A 122 -3.20 -1.93 2.38
C LEU A 122 -2.33 -3.16 2.67
N GLU A 123 -2.44 -4.25 1.88
CA GLU A 123 -1.58 -5.43 2.09
C GLU A 123 -0.09 -5.14 1.77
N ARG A 124 0.17 -4.31 0.75
CA ARG A 124 1.53 -4.03 0.28
C ARG A 124 2.19 -2.84 0.96
N GLY A 125 1.41 -1.84 1.34
CA GLY A 125 1.89 -0.52 1.78
C GLY A 125 2.19 0.42 0.60
N PRO A 126 2.76 1.62 0.88
CA PRO A 126 2.91 2.68 -0.11
C PRO A 126 4.10 2.50 -1.06
N TRP A 127 4.71 1.31 -1.11
CA TRP A 127 5.82 1.00 -2.00
C TRP A 127 5.61 -0.31 -2.76
N PRO A 128 6.14 -0.43 -3.99
CA PRO A 128 6.80 0.63 -4.76
C PRO A 128 5.79 1.61 -5.39
N LEU A 129 6.27 2.77 -5.85
CA LEU A 129 5.43 3.90 -6.31
C LEU A 129 4.55 3.51 -7.51
N GLU A 130 5.08 2.74 -8.44
CA GLU A 130 4.36 2.27 -9.63
C GLU A 130 3.10 1.48 -9.28
N GLU A 131 3.11 0.71 -8.19
CA GLU A 131 1.93 -0.02 -7.77
C GLU A 131 0.92 0.87 -7.05
N VAL A 132 1.39 1.90 -6.33
CA VAL A 132 0.52 2.94 -5.77
C VAL A 132 -0.18 3.72 -6.88
N ALA A 133 0.48 3.95 -8.02
CA ALA A 133 -0.15 4.55 -9.19
C ALA A 133 -1.30 3.71 -9.74
N VAL A 134 -1.11 2.39 -9.83
CA VAL A 134 -2.18 1.47 -10.21
C VAL A 134 -3.32 1.49 -9.19
N ASP A 135 -3.01 1.44 -7.89
CA ASP A 135 -4.02 1.46 -6.83
C ASP A 135 -4.82 2.77 -6.82
N ALA A 136 -4.16 3.90 -7.00
CA ALA A 136 -4.80 5.21 -7.13
C ALA A 136 -5.77 5.22 -8.32
N GLY A 137 -5.37 4.65 -9.46
CA GLY A 137 -6.23 4.51 -10.62
C GLY A 137 -7.52 3.73 -10.33
N LEU A 138 -7.38 2.61 -9.62
CA LEU A 138 -8.53 1.79 -9.19
C LEU A 138 -9.41 2.49 -8.16
N ILE A 139 -8.83 3.32 -7.28
CA ILE A 139 -9.58 4.04 -6.23
C ILE A 139 -10.34 5.23 -6.84
N TYR A 140 -9.71 6.01 -7.72
CA TYR A 140 -10.30 7.21 -8.30
C TYR A 140 -11.53 6.95 -9.18
N ILE A 141 -11.66 5.74 -9.72
CA ILE A 141 -12.84 5.36 -10.49
C ILE A 141 -14.15 5.50 -9.70
N LEU A 142 -14.09 5.38 -8.36
CA LEU A 142 -15.24 5.58 -7.48
C LEU A 142 -15.80 7.00 -7.60
N VAL A 143 -14.91 8.00 -7.69
CA VAL A 143 -15.32 9.39 -7.88
C VAL A 143 -16.04 9.55 -9.22
N GLY A 144 -15.55 8.90 -10.28
CA GLY A 144 -16.22 8.89 -11.58
C GLY A 144 -17.60 8.21 -11.54
N GLY A 145 -17.74 7.12 -10.78
CA GLY A 145 -19.02 6.45 -10.59
C GLY A 145 -20.04 7.28 -9.80
N ILE A 146 -19.61 7.90 -8.70
CA ILE A 146 -20.45 8.81 -7.90
C ILE A 146 -20.86 10.03 -8.73
N ALA A 147 -19.94 10.61 -9.50
CA ALA A 147 -20.23 11.72 -10.40
C ALA A 147 -21.28 11.32 -11.46
N LEU A 148 -21.24 10.08 -11.98
CA LEU A 148 -22.25 9.60 -12.92
C LEU A 148 -23.64 9.56 -12.27
N LEU A 149 -23.74 9.04 -11.04
CA LEU A 149 -24.99 9.00 -10.30
C LEU A 149 -25.57 10.40 -10.08
N ILE A 150 -24.73 11.33 -9.61
CA ILE A 150 -25.13 12.73 -9.37
C ILE A 150 -25.60 13.40 -10.66
N ASP A 151 -24.85 13.20 -11.75
CA ASP A 151 -25.22 13.71 -13.07
C ASP A 151 -26.56 13.14 -13.55
N ARG A 152 -26.75 11.81 -13.46
CA ARG A 152 -28.00 11.18 -13.89
C ARG A 152 -29.20 11.55 -13.03
N ALA A 153 -28.98 11.93 -11.77
CA ALA A 153 -29.99 12.50 -10.89
C ALA A 153 -30.37 13.95 -11.23
N GLY A 154 -29.61 14.63 -12.10
CA GLY A 154 -29.83 16.05 -12.43
C GLY A 154 -29.44 16.99 -11.28
N VAL A 155 -28.59 16.53 -10.36
CA VAL A 155 -28.16 17.33 -9.20
C VAL A 155 -26.84 18.02 -9.55
N SER A 156 -26.80 19.35 -9.45
CA SER A 156 -25.60 20.14 -9.76
C SER A 156 -24.78 20.57 -8.54
N LEU A 157 -25.33 20.40 -7.33
CA LEU A 157 -24.77 20.91 -6.07
C LEU A 157 -24.41 22.42 -6.21
N VAL A 158 -23.13 22.78 -6.02
CA VAL A 158 -22.58 24.14 -6.17
C VAL A 158 -21.91 24.37 -7.52
N PHE A 159 -21.93 23.37 -8.41
CA PHE A 159 -21.20 23.39 -9.68
C PHE A 159 -22.13 23.69 -10.85
N GLU A 160 -21.56 24.18 -11.96
CA GLU A 160 -22.26 24.15 -13.24
C GLU A 160 -22.52 22.69 -13.66
N PRO A 161 -23.71 22.35 -14.20
CA PRO A 161 -24.06 20.96 -14.54
C PRO A 161 -23.03 20.24 -15.42
N ILE A 162 -22.43 20.95 -16.37
CA ILE A 162 -21.42 20.40 -17.28
C ILE A 162 -20.15 19.94 -16.55
N LEU A 163 -19.78 20.57 -15.44
CA LEU A 163 -18.60 20.20 -14.66
C LEU A 163 -18.78 18.81 -14.03
N ILE A 164 -20.00 18.44 -13.67
CA ILE A 164 -20.29 17.09 -13.15
C ILE A 164 -20.15 16.06 -14.25
N THR A 165 -20.72 16.31 -15.43
CA THR A 165 -20.54 15.42 -16.59
C THR A 165 -19.07 15.25 -16.94
N LEU A 166 -18.29 16.34 -16.92
CA LEU A 166 -16.85 16.29 -17.16
C LEU A 166 -16.10 15.60 -16.02
N THR A 167 -16.58 15.66 -14.78
CA THR A 167 -16.02 14.90 -13.65
C THR A 167 -16.14 13.40 -13.90
N VAL A 168 -17.27 12.93 -14.45
CA VAL A 168 -17.42 11.52 -14.87
C VAL A 168 -16.29 11.15 -15.82
N VAL A 169 -16.05 11.96 -16.86
CA VAL A 169 -14.99 11.70 -17.83
C VAL A 169 -13.62 11.74 -17.14
N HIS A 170 -13.23 12.84 -16.51
CA HIS A 170 -11.87 13.01 -15.98
C HIS A 170 -11.50 11.93 -14.97
N PHE A 171 -12.41 11.48 -14.10
CA PHE A 171 -12.08 10.43 -13.14
C PHE A 171 -12.01 9.01 -13.72
N HIS A 172 -12.65 8.72 -14.86
CA HIS A 172 -12.42 7.47 -15.59
C HIS A 172 -11.14 7.51 -16.44
N TYR A 173 -10.76 8.69 -16.95
CA TYR A 173 -9.61 8.85 -17.85
C TYR A 173 -8.33 9.29 -17.11
N ALA A 174 -8.29 10.55 -16.66
CA ALA A 174 -7.16 11.10 -15.92
C ALA A 174 -7.05 10.56 -14.49
N GLY A 175 -8.16 10.17 -13.88
CA GLY A 175 -8.21 9.57 -12.54
C GLY A 175 -7.92 8.07 -12.53
N ALA A 176 -8.42 7.30 -13.50
CA ALA A 176 -8.26 5.84 -13.49
C ALA A 176 -7.24 5.31 -14.52
N VAL A 177 -7.42 5.61 -15.80
CA VAL A 177 -6.54 5.08 -16.86
C VAL A 177 -5.11 5.63 -16.75
N LEU A 178 -4.95 6.94 -16.57
CA LEU A 178 -3.63 7.57 -16.56
C LEU A 178 -2.74 7.07 -15.40
N PRO A 179 -3.21 6.97 -14.13
CA PRO A 179 -2.40 6.39 -13.05
C PRO A 179 -2.12 4.89 -13.24
N THR A 180 -3.09 4.15 -13.81
CA THR A 180 -2.86 2.73 -14.15
C THR A 180 -1.72 2.59 -15.17
N VAL A 181 -1.79 3.36 -16.26
CA VAL A 181 -0.77 3.36 -17.33
C VAL A 181 0.58 3.86 -16.83
N SER A 182 0.61 4.87 -15.94
CA SER A 182 1.86 5.34 -15.36
C SER A 182 2.51 4.30 -14.45
N GLY A 183 1.71 3.55 -13.70
CA GLY A 183 2.17 2.38 -12.95
C GLY A 183 2.76 1.28 -13.85
N LEU A 184 2.08 0.93 -14.94
CA LEU A 184 2.58 -0.09 -15.88
C LEU A 184 3.88 0.34 -16.57
N ALA A 185 3.98 1.62 -16.99
CA ALA A 185 5.24 2.19 -17.48
C ALA A 185 6.34 2.17 -16.40
N GLY A 186 5.96 2.45 -15.16
CA GLY A 186 6.80 2.34 -13.98
C GLY A 186 7.37 0.93 -13.81
N ARG A 187 6.56 -0.13 -13.95
CA ARG A 187 7.03 -1.53 -13.83
C ARG A 187 8.17 -1.86 -14.80
N VAL A 188 8.09 -1.39 -16.05
CA VAL A 188 9.18 -1.52 -17.05
C VAL A 188 10.39 -0.66 -16.67
N GLY A 189 10.14 0.57 -16.22
CA GLY A 189 11.16 1.51 -15.77
C GLY A 189 12.01 2.11 -16.88
N ALA A 190 12.84 3.08 -16.50
CA ALA A 190 13.87 3.67 -17.36
C ALA A 190 15.12 4.03 -16.55
N GLY A 191 16.27 4.08 -17.22
CA GLY A 191 17.54 4.46 -16.61
C GLY A 191 17.74 5.99 -16.49
N GLY A 192 18.69 6.39 -15.64
CA GLY A 192 19.24 7.75 -15.60
C GLY A 192 18.21 8.88 -15.33
N ARG A 193 18.29 9.95 -16.13
CA ARG A 193 17.44 11.14 -16.00
C ARG A 193 15.97 10.84 -16.33
N LEU A 194 15.72 10.03 -17.35
CA LEU A 194 14.36 9.64 -17.74
C LEU A 194 13.67 8.81 -16.65
N GLY A 195 14.39 7.90 -15.99
CA GLY A 195 13.87 7.16 -14.85
C GLY A 195 13.46 8.06 -13.68
N ARG A 196 14.24 9.12 -13.39
CA ARG A 196 13.88 10.11 -12.37
C ARG A 196 12.63 10.92 -12.76
N ALA A 197 12.57 11.36 -14.01
CA ALA A 197 11.40 12.07 -14.53
C ALA A 197 10.12 11.22 -14.47
N LEU A 198 10.19 9.94 -14.87
CA LEU A 198 9.07 9.01 -14.77
C LEU A 198 8.58 8.86 -13.33
N ARG A 199 9.47 8.66 -12.35
CA ARG A 199 9.08 8.52 -10.95
C ARG A 199 8.44 9.80 -10.39
N ALA A 200 9.06 10.96 -10.63
CA ALA A 200 8.55 12.24 -10.14
C ALA A 200 7.16 12.55 -10.72
N THR A 201 7.00 12.42 -12.05
CA THR A 201 5.73 12.66 -12.74
C THR A 201 4.66 11.64 -12.38
N THR A 202 5.02 10.37 -12.13
CA THR A 202 4.09 9.36 -11.60
C THR A 202 3.54 9.76 -10.23
N GLY A 203 4.39 10.29 -9.34
CA GLY A 203 3.95 10.83 -8.04
C GLY A 203 2.93 11.98 -8.20
N ILE A 204 3.17 12.88 -9.16
CA ILE A 204 2.25 13.97 -9.48
C ILE A 204 0.93 13.44 -10.05
N ILE A 205 1.00 12.45 -10.94
CA ILE A 205 -0.18 11.80 -11.54
C ILE A 205 -1.06 11.14 -10.46
N ILE A 206 -0.46 10.58 -9.41
CA ILE A 206 -1.18 9.97 -8.28
C ILE A 206 -2.02 11.00 -7.52
N VAL A 207 -1.48 12.18 -7.22
CA VAL A 207 -2.19 13.16 -6.37
C VAL A 207 -2.96 14.22 -7.16
N GLY A 208 -2.58 14.43 -8.42
CA GLY A 208 -3.04 15.51 -9.28
C GLY A 208 -4.56 15.59 -9.47
N PRO A 209 -5.26 14.50 -9.83
CA PRO A 209 -6.72 14.54 -10.01
C PRO A 209 -7.46 14.98 -8.73
N GLY A 210 -6.99 14.54 -7.56
CA GLY A 210 -7.53 14.96 -6.26
C GLY A 210 -7.30 16.43 -5.98
N ILE A 211 -6.08 16.93 -6.18
CA ILE A 211 -5.74 18.35 -5.96
C ILE A 211 -6.55 19.26 -6.89
N ILE A 212 -6.68 18.90 -8.17
CA ILE A 212 -7.46 19.67 -9.15
C ILE A 212 -8.94 19.70 -8.76
N ALA A 213 -9.52 18.55 -8.36
CA ALA A 213 -10.91 18.50 -7.93
C ALA A 213 -11.17 19.35 -6.68
N VAL A 214 -10.24 19.36 -5.72
CA VAL A 214 -10.29 20.25 -4.55
C VAL A 214 -10.22 21.71 -4.97
N GLY A 215 -9.34 22.07 -5.92
CA GLY A 215 -9.22 23.42 -6.47
C GLY A 215 -10.52 23.90 -7.13
N ILE A 216 -11.11 23.10 -8.02
CA ILE A 216 -12.39 23.40 -8.69
C ILE A 216 -13.51 23.56 -7.65
N THR A 217 -13.54 22.70 -6.62
CA THR A 217 -14.51 22.81 -5.52
C THR A 217 -14.33 24.09 -4.72
N ALA A 218 -13.08 24.47 -4.41
CA ALA A 218 -12.79 25.71 -3.72
C ALA A 218 -13.22 26.95 -4.53
N VAL A 219 -13.07 26.92 -5.85
CA VAL A 219 -13.54 27.98 -6.76
C VAL A 219 -15.07 28.06 -6.76
N ALA A 220 -15.76 26.92 -6.86
CA ALA A 220 -17.22 26.86 -6.80
C ALA A 220 -17.79 27.38 -5.46
N LEU A 221 -17.04 27.23 -4.37
CA LEU A 221 -17.40 27.75 -3.03
C LEU A 221 -16.98 29.22 -2.80
N GLY A 222 -16.32 29.86 -3.76
CA GLY A 222 -15.89 31.26 -3.64
C GLY A 222 -14.76 31.49 -2.63
N LEU A 223 -13.91 30.48 -2.38
CA LEU A 223 -12.81 30.62 -1.43
C LEU A 223 -11.71 31.57 -1.97
N PRO A 224 -11.08 32.41 -1.11
CA PRO A 224 -9.96 33.26 -1.52
C PRO A 224 -8.81 32.44 -2.12
N LEU A 225 -8.12 32.99 -3.13
CA LEU A 225 -6.99 32.37 -3.86
C LEU A 225 -7.31 31.08 -4.64
N ALA A 226 -8.55 30.59 -4.65
CA ALA A 226 -8.89 29.31 -5.27
C ALA A 226 -8.58 29.27 -6.79
N ASN A 227 -8.84 30.36 -7.51
CA ASN A 227 -8.54 30.46 -8.96
C ASN A 227 -7.04 30.30 -9.26
N LEU A 228 -6.17 30.84 -8.39
CA LEU A 228 -4.73 30.73 -8.55
C LEU A 228 -4.26 29.30 -8.26
N VAL A 229 -4.81 28.68 -7.21
CA VAL A 229 -4.52 27.28 -6.87
C VAL A 229 -4.95 26.34 -8.00
N GLU A 230 -6.14 26.54 -8.57
CA GLU A 230 -6.64 25.76 -9.71
C GLU A 230 -5.70 25.90 -10.92
N LEU A 231 -5.35 27.14 -11.31
CA LEU A 231 -4.48 27.39 -12.46
C LEU A 231 -3.10 26.75 -12.28
N ILE A 232 -2.49 26.88 -11.10
CA ILE A 232 -1.19 26.27 -10.78
C ILE A 232 -1.30 24.75 -10.83
N ALA A 233 -2.33 24.16 -10.21
CA ALA A 233 -2.52 22.72 -10.17
C ALA A 233 -2.72 22.13 -11.57
N VAL A 234 -3.57 22.74 -12.40
CA VAL A 234 -3.82 22.30 -13.77
C VAL A 234 -2.56 22.41 -14.63
N THR A 235 -1.86 23.55 -14.59
CA THR A 235 -0.64 23.78 -15.37
C THR A 235 0.47 22.81 -14.99
N PHE A 236 0.66 22.59 -13.68
CA PHE A 236 1.66 21.67 -13.19
C PHE A 236 1.33 20.22 -13.56
N PHE A 237 0.06 19.82 -13.43
CA PHE A 237 -0.40 18.48 -13.80
C PHE A 237 -0.26 18.22 -15.30
N THR A 238 -0.72 19.12 -16.17
CA THR A 238 -0.63 18.93 -17.63
C THR A 238 0.82 18.88 -18.10
N THR A 239 1.68 19.72 -17.52
CA THR A 239 3.13 19.68 -17.78
C THR A 239 3.74 18.36 -17.32
N ALA A 240 3.39 17.88 -16.13
CA ALA A 240 3.86 16.60 -15.61
C ALA A 240 3.43 15.42 -16.50
N VAL A 241 2.20 15.42 -17.02
CA VAL A 241 1.71 14.40 -17.96
C VAL A 241 2.47 14.45 -19.28
N ALA A 242 2.76 15.63 -19.81
CA ALA A 242 3.57 15.77 -21.03
C ALA A 242 5.00 15.25 -20.82
N VAL A 243 5.66 15.63 -19.71
CA VAL A 243 7.01 15.14 -19.37
C VAL A 243 7.02 13.64 -19.14
N PHE A 244 6.01 13.10 -18.43
CA PHE A 244 5.82 11.66 -18.25
C PHE A 244 5.77 10.95 -19.61
N SER A 245 4.94 11.45 -20.52
CA SER A 245 4.75 10.86 -21.84
C SER A 245 6.04 10.88 -22.68
N LEU A 246 6.78 11.99 -22.68
CA LEU A 246 8.08 12.09 -23.36
C LEU A 246 9.10 11.12 -22.74
N ALA A 247 9.08 10.93 -21.43
CA ALA A 247 9.94 9.98 -20.75
C ALA A 247 9.55 8.52 -21.04
N VAL A 248 8.26 8.23 -21.28
CA VAL A 248 7.81 6.92 -21.81
C VAL A 248 8.37 6.69 -23.20
N ILE A 249 8.28 7.69 -24.10
CA ILE A 249 8.80 7.58 -25.47
C ILE A 249 10.31 7.29 -25.48
N GLY A 250 11.10 8.11 -24.76
CA GLY A 250 12.56 7.97 -24.76
C GLY A 250 13.10 6.84 -23.89
N GLY A 251 12.36 6.45 -22.84
CA GLY A 251 12.85 5.56 -21.78
C GLY A 251 12.18 4.19 -21.75
N VAL A 252 10.87 4.11 -21.97
CA VAL A 252 10.11 2.87 -21.79
C VAL A 252 9.96 2.13 -23.12
N LEU A 253 9.56 2.81 -24.21
CA LEU A 253 9.32 2.16 -25.51
C LEU A 253 10.51 1.30 -26.01
N PRO A 254 11.77 1.75 -25.93
CA PRO A 254 12.91 0.95 -26.39
C PRO A 254 13.12 -0.37 -25.63
N ARG A 255 12.51 -0.50 -24.44
CA ARG A 255 12.60 -1.69 -23.58
C ARG A 255 11.50 -2.71 -23.83
N LEU A 256 10.48 -2.36 -24.62
CA LEU A 256 9.37 -3.24 -24.94
C LEU A 256 9.77 -4.19 -26.08
N SER A 257 9.46 -5.49 -25.93
CA SER A 257 9.86 -6.51 -26.91
C SER A 257 8.95 -6.58 -28.15
N ARG A 258 7.70 -6.12 -28.05
CA ARG A 258 6.69 -6.23 -29.11
C ARG A 258 6.54 -4.93 -29.88
N ARG A 259 6.75 -4.97 -31.20
CA ARG A 259 6.59 -3.78 -32.08
C ARG A 259 5.19 -3.19 -32.09
N SER A 260 4.16 -4.04 -32.08
CA SER A 260 2.76 -3.59 -32.00
C SER A 260 2.51 -2.81 -30.71
N GLN A 261 3.01 -3.32 -29.57
CA GLN A 261 2.95 -2.63 -28.29
C GLN A 261 3.70 -1.29 -28.31
N GLN A 262 4.92 -1.26 -28.88
CA GLN A 262 5.69 -0.02 -29.03
C GLN A 262 4.95 1.03 -29.86
N LEU A 263 4.39 0.62 -31.00
CA LEU A 263 3.64 1.53 -31.88
C LEU A 263 2.39 2.07 -31.18
N THR A 264 1.58 1.19 -30.60
CA THR A 264 0.33 1.59 -29.95
C THR A 264 0.58 2.50 -28.75
N ILE A 265 1.54 2.17 -27.87
CA ILE A 265 1.88 3.04 -26.72
C ILE A 265 2.55 4.32 -27.20
N GLY A 266 3.41 4.27 -28.23
CA GLY A 266 4.06 5.47 -28.78
C GLY A 266 3.06 6.46 -29.36
N VAL A 267 2.06 5.98 -30.12
CA VAL A 267 0.96 6.83 -30.62
C VAL A 267 0.13 7.38 -29.44
N ALA A 268 -0.16 6.56 -28.43
CA ALA A 268 -0.86 7.02 -27.23
C ALA A 268 -0.11 8.12 -26.48
N SER A 269 1.20 7.95 -26.32
CA SER A 269 2.09 8.94 -25.71
C SER A 269 2.13 10.24 -26.52
N LEU A 270 2.26 10.17 -27.84
CA LEU A 270 2.23 11.38 -28.67
C LEU A 270 0.87 12.09 -28.57
N ALA A 271 -0.23 11.33 -28.60
CA ALA A 271 -1.58 11.86 -28.48
C ALA A 271 -1.78 12.61 -27.15
N VAL A 272 -1.39 12.04 -26.00
CA VAL A 272 -1.54 12.73 -24.71
C VAL A 272 -0.64 13.96 -24.62
N THR A 273 0.58 13.92 -25.16
CA THR A 273 1.48 15.08 -25.17
C THR A 273 0.87 16.25 -25.95
N LEU A 274 0.37 15.99 -27.16
CA LEU A 274 -0.33 16.99 -27.97
C LEU A 274 -1.59 17.51 -27.26
N SER A 275 -2.33 16.61 -26.61
CA SER A 275 -3.54 16.97 -25.86
C SER A 275 -3.27 17.88 -24.66
N MET A 276 -2.16 17.68 -23.95
CA MET A 276 -1.74 18.56 -22.85
C MET A 276 -1.39 19.97 -23.36
N GLY A 277 -0.86 20.08 -24.59
CA GLY A 277 -0.64 21.37 -25.25
C GLY A 277 -1.93 22.18 -25.38
N PHE A 278 -3.02 21.55 -25.83
CA PHE A 278 -4.34 22.20 -25.87
C PHE A 278 -4.84 22.64 -24.49
N ALA A 279 -4.61 21.82 -23.45
CA ALA A 279 -5.00 22.17 -22.08
C ALA A 279 -4.23 23.39 -21.54
N VAL A 280 -2.93 23.49 -21.84
CA VAL A 280 -2.11 24.67 -21.48
C VAL A 280 -2.58 25.91 -22.24
N LEU A 281 -2.84 25.81 -23.55
CA LEU A 281 -3.37 26.92 -24.35
C LEU A 281 -4.72 27.42 -23.82
N TYR A 282 -5.62 26.50 -23.44
CA TYR A 282 -6.90 26.85 -22.84
C TYR A 282 -6.75 27.53 -21.46
N GLY A 283 -5.85 27.01 -20.61
CA GLY A 283 -5.53 27.65 -19.33
C GLY A 283 -4.97 29.07 -19.51
N LEU A 284 -4.10 29.27 -20.51
CA LEU A 284 -3.57 30.58 -20.86
C LEU A 284 -4.68 31.52 -21.38
N ALA A 285 -5.54 31.05 -22.28
CA ALA A 285 -6.68 31.81 -22.78
C ALA A 285 -7.61 32.28 -21.65
N ARG A 286 -7.89 31.42 -20.67
CA ARG A 286 -8.70 31.76 -19.50
C ARG A 286 -8.01 32.75 -18.56
N ALA A 287 -6.68 32.67 -18.42
CA ALA A 287 -5.92 33.55 -17.56
C ALA A 287 -5.70 34.96 -18.16
N THR A 288 -5.48 35.05 -19.48
CA THR A 288 -5.16 36.31 -20.16
C THR A 288 -6.37 36.97 -20.83
N GLY A 289 -7.47 36.23 -21.02
CA GLY A 289 -8.60 36.65 -21.85
C GLY A 289 -8.31 36.63 -23.35
N GLY A 290 -7.15 36.09 -23.78
CA GLY A 290 -6.74 36.04 -25.18
C GLY A 290 -7.29 34.83 -25.95
N THR A 291 -7.05 34.83 -27.26
CA THR A 291 -7.35 33.69 -28.15
C THR A 291 -6.05 33.15 -28.73
N TYR A 292 -5.78 31.86 -28.54
CA TYR A 292 -4.56 31.21 -28.99
C TYR A 292 -4.90 30.04 -29.91
N PHE A 293 -4.50 30.11 -31.18
CA PHE A 293 -4.84 29.10 -32.20
C PHE A 293 -6.36 28.83 -32.30
N GLY A 294 -7.18 29.87 -32.12
CA GLY A 294 -8.64 29.77 -32.13
C GLY A 294 -9.25 29.23 -30.84
N ILE A 295 -8.46 28.99 -29.79
CA ILE A 295 -8.94 28.61 -28.45
C ILE A 295 -9.01 29.86 -27.58
N ASP A 296 -10.21 30.21 -27.14
CA ASP A 296 -10.50 31.25 -26.15
C ASP A 296 -11.14 30.65 -24.88
N ALA A 297 -11.44 31.49 -23.88
CA ALA A 297 -12.05 31.06 -22.63
C ALA A 297 -13.46 30.43 -22.80
N ALA A 298 -14.16 30.76 -23.89
CA ALA A 298 -15.50 30.26 -24.20
C ALA A 298 -15.49 28.99 -25.08
N SER A 299 -14.31 28.55 -25.53
CA SER A 299 -14.12 27.46 -26.51
C SER A 299 -14.31 26.04 -25.94
N TYR A 300 -15.37 25.81 -25.17
CA TYR A 300 -15.71 24.50 -24.61
C TYR A 300 -15.86 23.40 -25.68
N GLY A 301 -16.48 23.73 -26.82
CA GLY A 301 -16.67 22.79 -27.93
C GLY A 301 -15.36 22.32 -28.56
N LEU A 302 -14.38 23.22 -28.71
CA LEU A 302 -13.04 22.88 -29.23
C LEU A 302 -12.24 22.05 -28.22
N MET A 303 -12.35 22.35 -26.92
CA MET A 303 -11.74 21.54 -25.87
C MET A 303 -12.28 20.11 -25.83
N VAL A 304 -13.60 19.94 -25.94
CA VAL A 304 -14.20 18.60 -26.04
C VAL A 304 -13.74 17.89 -27.33
N THR A 305 -13.67 18.60 -28.45
CA THR A 305 -13.38 18.02 -29.75
C THR A 305 -11.92 17.62 -29.92
N TYR A 306 -10.97 18.48 -29.58
CA TYR A 306 -9.55 18.19 -29.74
C TYR A 306 -8.99 17.49 -28.52
N HIS A 307 -9.00 18.14 -27.35
CA HIS A 307 -8.42 17.58 -26.13
C HIS A 307 -9.20 16.33 -25.67
N GLY A 308 -10.53 16.38 -25.63
CA GLY A 308 -11.37 15.27 -25.19
C GLY A 308 -11.23 14.02 -26.06
N ARG A 309 -11.38 14.15 -27.38
CA ARG A 309 -11.27 13.00 -28.31
C ARG A 309 -9.85 12.44 -28.37
N LEU A 310 -8.82 13.30 -28.35
CA LEU A 310 -7.43 12.85 -28.40
C LEU A 310 -7.05 12.10 -27.11
N ASN A 311 -7.53 12.55 -25.94
CA ASN A 311 -7.36 11.78 -24.70
C ASN A 311 -8.14 10.48 -24.71
N ALA A 312 -9.37 10.46 -25.24
CA ALA A 312 -10.23 9.29 -25.16
C ALA A 312 -9.78 8.17 -26.12
N TYR A 313 -9.67 8.49 -27.41
CA TYR A 313 -9.37 7.52 -28.46
C TYR A 313 -7.88 7.42 -28.73
N GLY A 314 -7.17 8.56 -28.74
CA GLY A 314 -5.74 8.60 -29.05
C GLY A 314 -4.88 8.10 -27.89
N PHE A 315 -5.13 8.56 -26.67
CA PHE A 315 -4.37 8.14 -25.49
C PHE A 315 -4.97 6.92 -24.79
N ALA A 316 -6.13 7.06 -24.15
CA ALA A 316 -6.59 6.08 -23.17
C ALA A 316 -6.86 4.71 -23.79
N LEU A 317 -7.65 4.64 -24.87
CA LEU A 317 -7.94 3.39 -25.57
C LEU A 317 -6.67 2.71 -26.08
N LEU A 318 -5.81 3.44 -26.79
CA LEU A 318 -4.57 2.88 -27.31
C LEU A 318 -3.61 2.47 -26.19
N ALA A 319 -3.47 3.25 -25.12
CA ALA A 319 -2.60 2.91 -24.01
C ALA A 319 -3.05 1.60 -23.32
N VAL A 320 -4.33 1.44 -22.99
CA VAL A 320 -4.81 0.21 -22.34
C VAL A 320 -4.71 -1.01 -23.26
N VAL A 321 -5.00 -0.86 -24.55
CA VAL A 321 -4.82 -1.93 -25.54
C VAL A 321 -3.34 -2.28 -25.69
N GLY A 322 -2.48 -1.27 -25.82
CA GLY A 322 -1.03 -1.43 -25.94
C GLY A 322 -0.44 -2.19 -24.75
N TRP A 323 -0.80 -1.79 -23.53
CA TRP A 323 -0.38 -2.53 -22.33
C TRP A 323 -1.01 -3.91 -22.20
N ARG A 324 -2.20 -4.13 -22.77
CA ARG A 324 -2.81 -5.47 -22.80
C ARG A 324 -2.08 -6.43 -23.73
N LEU A 325 -1.38 -5.93 -24.76
CA LEU A 325 -0.51 -6.74 -25.62
C LEU A 325 0.69 -7.32 -24.88
N GLY A 326 1.12 -6.73 -23.77
CA GLY A 326 2.23 -7.22 -22.95
C GLY A 326 2.18 -6.56 -21.58
N ILE A 327 1.59 -7.26 -20.61
CA ILE A 327 1.43 -6.75 -19.24
C ILE A 327 2.78 -6.95 -18.53
N PRO A 328 3.47 -5.88 -18.10
CA PRO A 328 4.70 -6.01 -17.34
C PRO A 328 4.40 -6.58 -15.94
N ASP A 329 5.28 -7.49 -15.50
CA ASP A 329 5.18 -8.10 -14.18
C ASP A 329 5.27 -7.05 -13.07
N SER A 330 4.50 -7.27 -12.02
CA SER A 330 4.62 -6.44 -10.82
C SER A 330 5.97 -6.66 -10.17
N ARG A 331 6.59 -5.56 -9.71
CA ARG A 331 7.80 -5.62 -8.88
C ARG A 331 7.50 -5.78 -7.39
N ALA A 332 6.23 -5.72 -7.01
CA ALA A 332 5.80 -6.01 -5.65
C ALA A 332 5.60 -7.50 -5.44
N ARG A 333 5.81 -7.95 -4.20
CA ARG A 333 5.53 -9.34 -3.83
C ARG A 333 4.02 -9.64 -3.90
N PRO A 334 3.66 -10.88 -4.29
CA PRO A 334 2.28 -11.31 -4.29
C PRO A 334 1.69 -11.24 -2.87
N PRO A 335 0.45 -10.76 -2.72
CA PRO A 335 -0.19 -10.63 -1.42
C PRO A 335 -0.52 -12.00 -0.78
N GLY A 336 -0.89 -11.99 0.50
CA GLY A 336 -1.20 -13.20 1.26
C GLY A 336 -0.05 -13.82 2.04
N ILE A 337 0.73 -12.99 2.73
CA ILE A 337 1.62 -13.45 3.80
C ILE A 337 0.78 -14.16 4.87
N PRO A 338 1.20 -15.35 5.33
CA PRO A 338 0.49 -16.07 6.40
C PRO A 338 0.80 -15.42 7.75
N PHE A 339 -0.15 -14.67 8.29
CA PHE A 339 -0.01 -14.01 9.59
C PHE A 339 -0.65 -14.80 10.73
N SER A 340 -0.08 -14.66 11.92
CA SER A 340 -0.72 -15.08 13.17
C SER A 340 -2.09 -14.41 13.35
N ARG A 341 -3.05 -15.20 13.85
CA ARG A 341 -4.38 -14.76 14.26
C ARG A 341 -4.46 -14.50 15.77
N LEU A 342 -3.35 -14.64 16.50
CA LEU A 342 -3.29 -14.33 17.92
C LEU A 342 -3.75 -12.89 18.12
N SER A 343 -4.78 -12.72 18.94
CA SER A 343 -5.34 -11.41 19.24
C SER A 343 -5.67 -11.32 20.72
N GLY A 344 -5.56 -10.10 21.26
CA GLY A 344 -5.81 -9.84 22.65
C GLY A 344 -7.11 -9.10 22.92
N GLY A 345 -7.49 -9.05 24.19
CA GLY A 345 -8.50 -8.13 24.69
C GLY A 345 -7.91 -6.75 24.98
N TRP A 346 -8.69 -5.90 25.65
CA TRP A 346 -8.24 -4.55 26.05
C TRP A 346 -7.06 -4.54 27.02
N ARG A 347 -6.78 -5.66 27.71
CA ARG A 347 -5.63 -5.84 28.59
C ARG A 347 -4.79 -7.02 28.10
N ILE A 348 -3.58 -6.71 27.67
CA ILE A 348 -2.50 -7.66 27.38
C ILE A 348 -1.71 -7.82 28.68
N GLY A 349 -0.70 -7.01 28.97
CA GLY A 349 0.10 -7.15 30.19
C GLY A 349 0.95 -8.42 30.22
N ALA A 350 1.85 -8.52 31.21
CA ALA A 350 2.84 -9.59 31.28
C ALA A 350 2.26 -10.99 31.54
N ASP A 351 1.04 -11.05 32.07
CA ASP A 351 0.27 -12.27 32.39
C ASP A 351 -0.70 -12.66 31.26
N PHE A 352 -0.65 -12.00 30.10
CA PHE A 352 -1.59 -12.23 28.99
C PHE A 352 -1.70 -13.69 28.57
N LEU A 353 -0.56 -14.33 28.33
CA LEU A 353 -0.50 -15.71 27.81
C LEU A 353 -0.98 -16.70 28.87
N ASP A 354 -0.62 -16.49 30.14
CA ASP A 354 -1.07 -17.34 31.26
C ASP A 354 -2.58 -17.24 31.47
N ARG A 355 -3.13 -16.01 31.47
CA ARG A 355 -4.59 -15.80 31.57
C ARG A 355 -5.37 -16.43 30.42
N LYS A 356 -4.72 -16.63 29.27
CA LYS A 356 -5.31 -17.29 28.11
C LYS A 356 -5.05 -18.80 28.09
N GLY A 357 -4.25 -19.34 29.01
CA GLY A 357 -3.87 -20.75 29.05
C GLY A 357 -3.06 -21.17 27.83
N LEU A 358 -2.27 -20.26 27.26
CA LEU A 358 -1.46 -20.52 26.05
C LEU A 358 0.00 -20.87 26.38
N THR A 359 0.40 -20.78 27.64
CA THR A 359 1.75 -21.12 28.07
C THR A 359 1.92 -22.62 28.23
N THR A 360 3.10 -23.13 27.87
CA THR A 360 3.46 -24.55 27.99
C THR A 360 4.75 -24.73 28.78
N ASP A 361 4.96 -25.94 29.29
CA ASP A 361 6.19 -26.35 29.98
C ASP A 361 7.35 -26.65 29.01
N ALA A 362 7.22 -26.29 27.73
CA ALA A 362 8.28 -26.49 26.74
C ALA A 362 9.54 -25.70 27.15
N ALA A 363 10.68 -26.38 27.16
CA ALA A 363 11.96 -25.79 27.52
C ALA A 363 12.47 -24.87 26.37
N VAL A 364 12.09 -23.60 26.42
CA VAL A 364 12.56 -22.55 25.51
C VAL A 364 13.28 -21.46 26.29
N SER A 365 14.41 -20.98 25.77
CA SER A 365 15.30 -20.06 26.50
C SER A 365 15.40 -18.66 25.90
N GLY A 366 15.07 -18.47 24.62
CA GLY A 366 15.26 -17.20 23.91
C GLY A 366 14.27 -16.94 22.78
N MET A 367 14.43 -15.78 22.13
CA MET A 367 13.65 -15.38 20.96
C MET A 367 13.95 -16.25 19.73
N MET A 368 15.17 -16.78 19.64
CA MET A 368 15.61 -17.71 18.60
C MET A 368 15.90 -19.07 19.20
N ASP A 369 15.67 -20.13 18.43
CA ASP A 369 16.09 -21.47 18.81
C ASP A 369 17.60 -21.64 18.69
N ARG A 370 18.10 -21.38 17.48
CA ARG A 370 19.52 -21.28 17.16
C ARG A 370 19.71 -20.18 16.15
N VAL A 371 20.73 -19.35 16.34
CA VAL A 371 21.09 -18.31 15.37
C VAL A 371 21.47 -18.93 14.02
N ASP A 372 22.07 -20.12 14.01
CA ASP A 372 22.45 -20.83 12.78
C ASP A 372 21.26 -21.15 11.86
N ALA A 373 20.04 -21.21 12.43
CA ALA A 373 18.82 -21.47 11.66
C ALA A 373 18.43 -20.32 10.72
N TYR A 374 19.11 -19.18 10.82
CA TYR A 374 18.91 -17.97 10.02
C TYR A 374 19.97 -17.76 8.94
N ASP A 375 20.88 -18.71 8.74
CA ASP A 375 21.90 -18.67 7.69
C ASP A 375 21.30 -18.34 6.32
N SER A 376 21.89 -17.34 5.65
CA SER A 376 21.46 -16.88 4.34
C SER A 376 22.56 -16.09 3.64
N ALA A 377 22.38 -15.78 2.36
CA ALA A 377 23.33 -14.94 1.62
C ALA A 377 23.58 -13.54 2.24
N GLY A 378 22.71 -13.07 3.14
CA GLY A 378 22.88 -11.80 3.85
C GLY A 378 23.26 -11.95 5.34
N PHE A 379 23.44 -13.17 5.83
CA PHE A 379 23.72 -13.45 7.23
C PHE A 379 24.59 -14.70 7.41
N ASP A 380 25.81 -14.49 7.89
CA ASP A 380 26.73 -15.53 8.35
C ASP A 380 26.64 -15.67 9.88
N PRO A 381 26.05 -16.76 10.40
CA PRO A 381 25.92 -16.99 11.84
C PRO A 381 27.26 -17.27 12.53
N THR A 382 28.30 -17.67 11.80
CA THR A 382 29.62 -18.00 12.37
C THR A 382 30.43 -16.77 12.73
N ALA A 383 30.17 -15.64 12.05
CA ALA A 383 30.79 -14.36 12.33
C ALA A 383 30.23 -13.68 13.59
N VAL A 384 29.03 -14.05 14.04
CA VAL A 384 28.35 -13.40 15.18
C VAL A 384 29.04 -13.74 16.49
N ALA A 385 29.34 -12.72 17.29
CA ALA A 385 30.00 -12.88 18.59
C ALA A 385 29.19 -13.80 19.53
N PRO A 386 29.85 -14.66 20.32
CA PRO A 386 29.18 -15.57 21.24
C PRO A 386 28.23 -14.90 22.24
N SER A 387 28.55 -13.69 22.73
CA SER A 387 27.68 -12.91 23.63
C SER A 387 26.39 -12.46 22.94
N VAL A 388 26.46 -12.03 21.68
CA VAL A 388 25.29 -11.67 20.86
C VAL A 388 24.44 -12.91 20.56
N ARG A 389 25.07 -14.04 20.21
CA ARG A 389 24.35 -15.31 19.99
C ARG A 389 23.58 -15.73 21.23
N ARG A 390 24.24 -15.72 22.39
CA ARG A 390 23.62 -16.07 23.67
C ARG A 390 22.42 -15.19 23.98
N PHE A 391 22.49 -13.89 23.72
CA PHE A 391 21.34 -12.99 23.96
C PHE A 391 20.09 -13.42 23.16
N PHE A 392 20.24 -13.81 21.88
CA PHE A 392 19.09 -14.25 21.07
C PHE A 392 18.59 -15.65 21.43
N GLU A 393 19.49 -16.57 21.78
CA GLU A 393 19.15 -17.96 22.13
C GLU A 393 18.71 -18.11 23.60
N ARG A 394 19.07 -17.16 24.47
CA ARG A 394 18.83 -17.17 25.92
C ARG A 394 18.33 -15.83 26.47
N SER A 395 17.41 -15.20 25.75
CA SER A 395 16.90 -13.85 26.04
C SER A 395 16.25 -13.70 27.43
N GLY A 396 15.83 -14.80 28.07
CA GLY A 396 15.28 -14.78 29.42
C GLY A 396 16.31 -14.59 30.55
N GLU A 397 17.61 -14.76 30.27
CA GLU A 397 18.68 -14.61 31.27
C GLU A 397 19.13 -13.15 31.46
N TYR A 398 18.50 -12.19 30.76
CA TYR A 398 19.01 -10.82 30.65
C TYR A 398 18.01 -9.77 31.16
N ASP A 399 18.56 -8.77 31.84
CA ASP A 399 17.90 -7.51 32.21
C ASP A 399 18.30 -6.39 31.25
N LEU A 400 17.32 -5.53 30.95
CA LEU A 400 17.46 -4.48 29.94
C LEU A 400 17.30 -3.08 30.55
N ASP A 401 18.39 -2.33 30.57
CA ASP A 401 18.36 -0.89 30.71
C ASP A 401 17.96 -0.25 29.38
N VAL A 402 17.17 0.82 29.41
CA VAL A 402 16.66 1.50 28.21
C VAL A 402 16.80 3.00 28.34
N ASP A 403 17.47 3.63 27.40
CA ASP A 403 17.51 5.09 27.26
C ASP A 403 16.80 5.54 25.96
N PRO A 404 15.63 6.20 26.06
CA PRO A 404 14.85 6.63 24.90
C PRO A 404 15.25 8.03 24.39
N ASP A 405 15.71 8.10 23.15
CA ASP A 405 15.92 9.35 22.41
C ASP A 405 14.77 9.61 21.42
N TRP A 406 13.86 10.51 21.79
CA TRP A 406 12.71 10.90 20.97
C TRP A 406 13.02 12.10 20.06
N ALA A 407 12.69 11.98 18.78
CA ALA A 407 12.71 13.13 17.88
C ALA A 407 11.53 14.10 18.17
N ARG A 408 11.71 15.38 17.87
CA ARG A 408 10.63 16.38 17.88
C ARG A 408 9.98 16.41 16.48
N PRO A 409 8.64 16.46 16.34
CA PRO A 409 7.63 16.65 17.39
C PRO A 409 7.13 15.36 18.07
N TRP A 410 7.62 14.18 17.68
CA TRP A 410 7.10 12.88 18.13
C TRP A 410 7.03 12.69 19.64
N LYS A 411 7.98 13.25 20.39
CA LYS A 411 7.93 13.25 21.87
C LYS A 411 6.63 13.83 22.44
N GLN A 412 6.09 14.88 21.82
CA GLN A 412 4.87 15.54 22.29
C GLN A 412 3.64 14.69 21.98
N LEU A 413 3.61 14.08 20.79
CA LEU A 413 2.55 13.13 20.40
C LEU A 413 2.60 11.84 21.23
N ALA A 414 3.77 11.48 21.75
CA ALA A 414 3.92 10.32 22.62
C ALA A 414 3.05 10.41 23.87
N GLY A 415 2.90 11.60 24.45
CA GLY A 415 2.02 11.84 25.60
C GLY A 415 0.54 11.51 25.31
N VAL A 416 0.11 11.56 24.05
CA VAL A 416 -1.29 11.31 23.66
C VAL A 416 -1.59 9.80 23.55
N TYR A 417 -0.71 9.01 22.93
CA TYR A 417 -0.98 7.58 22.72
C TYR A 417 -0.62 6.73 23.95
N ARG A 418 0.29 7.21 24.79
CA ARG A 418 0.89 6.41 25.86
C ARG A 418 -0.08 5.99 26.97
N PRO A 419 -1.05 6.80 27.42
CA PRO A 419 -2.09 6.33 28.35
C PRO A 419 -2.84 5.12 27.82
N LEU A 420 -3.14 5.11 26.50
CA LEU A 420 -3.77 3.97 25.85
C LEU A 420 -2.83 2.75 25.80
N ALA A 421 -1.59 2.92 25.36
CA ALA A 421 -0.61 1.81 25.32
C ALA A 421 -0.36 1.20 26.71
N THR A 422 -0.29 2.05 27.74
CA THR A 422 -0.12 1.62 29.13
C THR A 422 -1.34 0.88 29.67
N ARG A 423 -2.55 1.33 29.30
CA ARG A 423 -3.81 0.64 29.64
C ARG A 423 -3.92 -0.71 28.95
N ILE A 424 -3.46 -0.79 27.70
CA ILE A 424 -3.38 -2.05 26.96
C ILE A 424 -2.31 -2.96 27.59
N GLY A 425 -1.23 -2.39 28.13
CA GLY A 425 -0.11 -3.15 28.69
C GLY A 425 0.74 -3.80 27.60
N GLN A 426 0.96 -3.08 26.50
CA GLN A 426 1.69 -3.54 25.32
C GLN A 426 2.18 -2.33 24.51
N LEU A 427 3.35 -2.42 23.85
CA LEU A 427 3.96 -1.37 23.01
C LEU A 427 4.09 0.00 23.71
N SER A 428 4.17 0.04 25.03
CA SER A 428 4.38 1.28 25.78
C SER A 428 5.87 1.64 25.75
N VAL A 429 6.24 2.68 25.01
CA VAL A 429 7.62 3.18 24.94
C VAL A 429 7.86 4.19 26.08
N PRO A 430 8.98 4.10 26.84
CA PRO A 430 9.26 5.02 27.94
C PRO A 430 9.63 6.43 27.45
N LEU A 431 9.30 7.45 28.26
CA LEU A 431 9.63 8.86 27.97
C LEU A 431 10.97 9.31 28.57
N GLY A 432 11.50 8.54 29.51
CA GLY A 432 12.79 8.78 30.16
C GLY A 432 13.53 7.46 30.41
N ALA A 433 14.81 7.57 30.76
CA ALA A 433 15.66 6.41 30.97
C ALA A 433 15.16 5.50 32.10
N VAL A 434 15.37 4.20 31.90
CA VAL A 434 15.04 3.11 32.80
C VAL A 434 16.32 2.31 33.02
N SER A 435 16.77 2.19 34.26
CA SER A 435 17.99 1.45 34.58
C SER A 435 18.02 0.91 36.01
N GLY A 436 18.92 -0.03 36.27
CA GLY A 436 19.14 -0.59 37.61
C GLY A 436 17.90 -1.33 38.12
N GLU A 437 17.44 -1.03 39.33
CA GLU A 437 16.26 -1.68 39.94
C GLU A 437 14.96 -1.50 39.13
N THR A 438 14.92 -0.52 38.22
CA THR A 438 13.77 -0.26 37.35
C THR A 438 13.87 -0.93 35.97
N ALA A 439 14.98 -1.62 35.69
CA ALA A 439 15.24 -2.30 34.43
C ALA A 439 14.13 -3.28 34.05
N LEU A 440 13.99 -3.51 32.74
CA LEU A 440 13.06 -4.51 32.23
C LEU A 440 13.60 -5.90 32.54
N THR A 441 12.92 -6.61 33.42
CA THR A 441 13.11 -8.04 33.63
C THR A 441 12.29 -8.80 32.61
N GLY A 442 12.90 -9.81 31.99
CA GLY A 442 12.28 -10.66 30.99
C GLY A 442 12.15 -12.12 31.46
N ARG A 443 11.14 -12.82 30.97
CA ARG A 443 11.09 -14.29 30.98
C ARG A 443 10.73 -14.82 29.60
N VAL A 444 11.19 -16.02 29.30
CA VAL A 444 10.83 -16.72 28.07
C VAL A 444 9.97 -17.93 28.43
N VAL A 445 8.90 -18.16 27.67
CA VAL A 445 7.98 -19.29 27.86
C VAL A 445 7.61 -19.95 26.56
N GLY A 446 7.33 -21.25 26.62
CA GLY A 446 6.73 -21.99 25.52
C GLY A 446 5.31 -21.52 25.29
N VAL A 447 4.89 -21.47 24.03
CA VAL A 447 3.53 -21.06 23.64
C VAL A 447 2.93 -22.10 22.72
N ASP A 448 1.69 -22.50 23.02
CA ASP A 448 0.87 -23.30 22.13
C ASP A 448 -0.39 -22.51 21.75
N VAL A 449 -0.48 -22.18 20.45
CA VAL A 449 -1.65 -21.56 19.85
C VAL A 449 -2.08 -22.45 18.70
N ASP A 450 -3.39 -22.66 18.56
CA ASP A 450 -4.03 -23.32 17.42
C ASP A 450 -3.96 -22.45 16.14
N ASP A 451 -2.73 -22.04 15.81
CA ASP A 451 -2.30 -21.31 14.63
C ASP A 451 -0.77 -21.40 14.52
N HIS A 452 -0.31 -22.31 13.67
CA HIS A 452 1.11 -22.53 13.34
C HIS A 452 1.88 -21.28 12.85
N HIS A 453 1.21 -20.17 12.55
CA HIS A 453 1.87 -18.91 12.18
C HIS A 453 2.19 -17.98 13.36
N THR A 454 1.81 -18.37 14.58
CA THR A 454 1.98 -17.55 15.80
C THR A 454 3.35 -17.72 16.44
N GLY A 455 3.92 -18.91 16.30
CA GLY A 455 5.17 -19.30 16.95
C GLY A 455 4.99 -20.10 18.22
N ASP A 456 6.11 -20.69 18.66
CA ASP A 456 6.22 -21.69 19.71
C ASP A 456 6.83 -21.14 21.01
N ARG A 457 7.28 -19.88 21.00
CA ARG A 457 7.98 -19.24 22.12
C ARG A 457 7.62 -17.77 22.25
N ALA A 458 7.54 -17.28 23.49
CA ALA A 458 7.31 -15.87 23.76
C ALA A 458 8.35 -15.31 24.71
N TRP A 459 8.76 -14.08 24.43
CA TRP A 459 9.55 -13.26 25.34
C TRP A 459 8.67 -12.17 25.93
N ILE A 460 8.49 -12.23 27.25
CA ILE A 460 7.67 -11.32 28.02
C ILE A 460 8.61 -10.46 28.86
N ARG A 461 8.55 -9.14 28.69
CA ARG A 461 9.37 -8.19 29.44
C ARG A 461 8.51 -7.08 30.02
N SER A 462 8.72 -6.76 31.29
CA SER A 462 7.97 -5.70 31.97
C SER A 462 8.76 -5.10 33.13
N ASN A 463 8.57 -3.80 33.35
CA ASN A 463 8.96 -3.11 34.59
C ASN A 463 7.73 -2.51 35.30
N ALA A 464 6.51 -2.91 34.90
CA ALA A 464 5.27 -2.24 35.26
C ALA A 464 5.03 -2.13 36.77
N ASP A 465 5.55 -3.08 37.55
CA ASP A 465 5.35 -3.14 39.00
C ASP A 465 6.37 -2.31 39.79
N ARG A 466 7.40 -1.77 39.11
CA ARG A 466 8.54 -1.06 39.74
C ARG A 466 8.59 0.42 39.42
N VAL A 467 7.80 0.90 38.47
CA VAL A 467 7.88 2.28 37.99
C VAL A 467 6.51 2.93 37.80
N ASP A 468 6.51 4.26 37.90
CA ASP A 468 5.38 5.10 37.55
C ASP A 468 4.96 4.94 36.09
N ALA A 469 3.75 5.44 35.81
CA ALA A 469 3.17 5.41 34.49
C ALA A 469 4.19 5.82 33.42
N ASP A 470 4.95 6.93 33.55
CA ASP A 470 5.87 7.52 32.55
C ASP A 470 7.08 6.69 32.12
N ARG A 471 7.52 5.77 32.97
CA ARG A 471 8.66 4.87 32.69
C ARG A 471 8.22 3.43 32.44
N ARG A 472 6.93 3.13 32.63
CA ARG A 472 6.34 1.81 32.41
C ARG A 472 6.52 1.36 30.96
N MET A 473 6.99 0.13 30.83
CA MET A 473 7.29 -0.56 29.59
C MET A 473 6.87 -2.03 29.74
N THR A 474 6.00 -2.50 28.86
CA THR A 474 5.57 -3.91 28.81
C THR A 474 5.52 -4.38 27.37
N TYR A 475 6.16 -5.52 27.09
CA TYR A 475 6.11 -6.19 25.81
C TYR A 475 5.86 -7.68 25.99
N VAL A 476 4.89 -8.17 25.22
CA VAL A 476 4.65 -9.60 25.02
C VAL A 476 4.82 -9.85 23.52
N GLY A 477 5.93 -10.48 23.14
CA GLY A 477 6.19 -10.88 21.76
C GLY A 477 6.22 -12.39 21.65
N VAL A 478 5.46 -12.96 20.71
CA VAL A 478 5.55 -14.38 20.35
C VAL A 478 6.38 -14.49 19.07
N TYR A 479 7.39 -15.35 19.07
CA TYR A 479 8.43 -15.39 18.05
C TYR A 479 8.37 -16.71 17.29
N ASP A 480 8.68 -16.63 16.01
CA ASP A 480 8.99 -17.78 15.19
C ASP A 480 9.93 -17.45 14.03
N ARG A 481 10.33 -18.51 13.33
CA ARG A 481 11.09 -18.40 12.09
C ARG A 481 10.13 -18.48 10.91
N TYR A 482 9.99 -17.36 10.21
CA TYR A 482 9.25 -17.29 8.95
C TYR A 482 10.20 -17.49 7.76
N ASN A 483 9.79 -18.25 6.74
CA ASN A 483 10.57 -18.39 5.51
C ASN A 483 9.65 -18.15 4.32
N ASP A 484 10.03 -17.22 3.44
CA ASP A 484 9.27 -16.88 2.23
C ASP A 484 9.61 -17.79 1.03
N GLY A 485 10.45 -18.81 1.24
CA GLY A 485 11.02 -19.70 0.22
C GLY A 485 12.42 -19.30 -0.24
N SER A 486 12.88 -18.08 0.09
CA SER A 486 14.19 -17.56 -0.33
C SER A 486 15.15 -17.31 0.84
N ARG A 487 14.63 -16.89 2.00
CA ARG A 487 15.44 -16.66 3.20
C ARG A 487 14.61 -16.78 4.49
N PRO A 488 15.28 -17.08 5.62
CA PRO A 488 14.66 -17.00 6.93
C PRO A 488 14.52 -15.54 7.41
N TYR A 489 13.44 -15.27 8.12
CA TYR A 489 13.13 -14.02 8.82
C TYR A 489 12.80 -14.36 10.27
N LEU A 490 13.18 -13.49 11.19
CA LEU A 490 12.61 -13.52 12.54
C LEU A 490 11.25 -12.84 12.46
N ARG A 491 10.19 -13.59 12.76
CA ARG A 491 8.85 -13.02 12.85
C ARG A 491 8.45 -12.93 14.31
N VAL A 492 7.82 -11.81 14.66
CA VAL A 492 7.33 -11.53 16.00
C VAL A 492 5.90 -11.03 15.92
N ALA A 493 5.01 -11.63 16.71
CA ALA A 493 3.63 -11.20 16.88
C ALA A 493 3.47 -10.53 18.24
N PHE A 494 3.06 -9.25 18.24
CA PHE A 494 2.70 -8.49 19.42
C PHE A 494 1.16 -8.42 19.53
N PRO A 495 0.53 -9.19 20.42
CA PRO A 495 -0.93 -9.19 20.57
C PRO A 495 -1.45 -7.81 20.91
N LEU A 496 -2.51 -7.37 20.23
CA LEU A 496 -3.19 -6.09 20.43
C LEU A 496 -4.71 -6.32 20.59
N PRO A 497 -5.46 -5.33 21.11
CA PRO A 497 -6.91 -5.40 21.13
C PRO A 497 -7.49 -5.62 19.72
N GLY A 498 -8.12 -6.78 19.50
CA GLY A 498 -8.76 -7.11 18.23
C GLY A 498 -7.81 -7.48 17.07
N GLY A 499 -6.51 -7.63 17.31
CA GLY A 499 -5.52 -7.97 16.29
C GLY A 499 -4.13 -8.23 16.84
N THR A 500 -3.12 -8.13 15.97
CA THR A 500 -1.70 -8.24 16.34
C THR A 500 -0.86 -7.29 15.49
N LEU A 501 0.21 -6.75 16.06
CA LEU A 501 1.27 -6.13 15.29
C LEU A 501 2.32 -7.20 15.00
N THR A 502 2.44 -7.59 13.74
CA THR A 502 3.45 -8.57 13.30
C THR A 502 4.65 -7.84 12.71
N GLY A 503 5.84 -8.08 13.25
CA GLY A 503 7.11 -7.71 12.63
C GLY A 503 7.69 -8.89 11.87
N ILE A 504 8.03 -8.70 10.60
CA ILE A 504 8.83 -9.64 9.81
C ILE A 504 10.19 -8.97 9.61
N LEU A 505 11.22 -9.54 10.22
CA LEU A 505 12.53 -8.92 10.37
C LEU A 505 13.58 -9.76 9.65
N ARG A 506 14.33 -9.11 8.75
CA ARG A 506 15.54 -9.69 8.16
C ARG A 506 16.60 -9.80 9.22
N VAL A 507 17.29 -10.93 9.26
CA VAL A 507 18.47 -11.15 10.08
C VAL A 507 19.69 -10.90 9.20
N GLU A 508 20.58 -10.00 9.61
CA GLU A 508 21.76 -9.57 8.86
C GLU A 508 22.95 -9.41 9.84
N ASN A 509 24.19 -9.53 9.35
CA ASN A 509 25.37 -9.21 10.18
C ASN A 509 25.46 -7.68 10.38
N GLY A 510 25.98 -7.28 11.53
CA GLY A 510 26.22 -5.87 11.86
C GLY A 510 27.41 -5.68 12.77
N GLY A 511 27.50 -4.51 13.41
CA GLY A 511 28.68 -4.13 14.18
C GLY A 511 29.85 -3.72 13.29
N SER A 512 30.85 -3.09 13.89
CA SER A 512 32.02 -2.58 13.16
C SER A 512 32.84 -3.68 12.47
N ASN A 513 32.80 -4.90 13.02
CA ASN A 513 33.59 -6.04 12.56
C ASN A 513 32.73 -7.16 11.95
N GLY A 514 31.41 -6.95 11.77
CA GLY A 514 30.48 -8.01 11.32
C GLY A 514 30.08 -9.01 12.42
N ASP A 515 30.50 -8.74 13.66
CA ASP A 515 30.31 -9.57 14.86
C ASP A 515 28.99 -9.32 15.60
N GLY A 516 28.23 -8.31 15.17
CA GLY A 516 26.88 -8.02 15.65
C GLY A 516 25.78 -8.66 14.79
N LEU A 517 24.54 -8.53 15.26
CA LEU A 517 23.34 -9.01 14.57
C LEU A 517 22.34 -7.86 14.42
N VAL A 518 21.85 -7.68 13.19
CA VAL A 518 20.86 -6.67 12.83
C VAL A 518 19.53 -7.35 12.51
N LEU A 519 18.46 -6.89 13.17
CA LEU A 519 17.09 -7.16 12.77
C LEU A 519 16.54 -5.95 12.04
N SER A 520 16.09 -6.13 10.80
CA SER A 520 15.60 -5.02 9.98
C SER A 520 14.24 -5.33 9.38
N SER A 521 13.26 -4.45 9.64
CA SER A 521 11.97 -4.47 8.95
C SER A 521 11.98 -3.66 7.66
N TYR A 522 13.13 -3.11 7.25
CA TYR A 522 13.24 -2.43 5.96
C TYR A 522 13.17 -3.48 4.86
N PRO A 523 12.33 -3.29 3.85
CA PRO A 523 12.34 -4.17 2.72
C PRO A 523 13.55 -3.89 1.84
N THR A 524 14.03 -4.91 1.15
CA THR A 524 14.98 -4.76 0.04
C THR A 524 14.48 -3.73 -0.98
N ALA A 525 15.43 -3.14 -1.72
CA ALA A 525 15.15 -2.12 -2.70
C ALA A 525 13.99 -2.53 -3.64
N GLY A 526 13.01 -1.64 -3.80
CA GLY A 526 11.81 -1.92 -4.60
C GLY A 526 10.69 -2.66 -3.87
N ASN A 527 10.77 -2.81 -2.54
CA ASN A 527 9.83 -3.61 -1.74
C ASN A 527 9.86 -5.10 -2.12
N GLY A 528 11.08 -5.63 -2.32
CA GLY A 528 11.34 -6.95 -2.92
C GLY A 528 11.21 -8.15 -1.98
N ASP A 529 10.90 -7.91 -0.71
CA ASP A 529 10.74 -8.96 0.30
C ASP A 529 9.60 -8.67 1.27
N ASP A 530 9.40 -9.57 2.22
CA ASP A 530 8.31 -9.53 3.20
C ASP A 530 8.64 -8.71 4.45
N ALA A 531 9.81 -8.07 4.51
CA ALA A 531 10.23 -7.36 5.72
C ALA A 531 9.32 -6.15 5.99
N GLY A 532 8.85 -6.06 7.22
CA GLY A 532 7.96 -4.98 7.58
C GLY A 532 7.18 -5.16 8.86
N LEU A 533 6.47 -4.09 9.20
CA LEU A 533 5.54 -4.03 10.32
C LEU A 533 4.11 -4.06 9.78
N TYR A 534 3.34 -5.05 10.20
CA TYR A 534 1.99 -5.32 9.72
C TYR A 534 1.01 -5.28 10.87
N LEU A 535 -0.03 -4.45 10.76
CA LEU A 535 -1.18 -4.55 11.65
C LEU A 535 -2.15 -5.59 11.10
N VAL A 536 -2.32 -6.69 11.81
CA VAL A 536 -3.09 -7.84 11.38
C VAL A 536 -4.39 -7.91 12.15
N ALA A 537 -5.51 -8.03 11.44
CA ALA A 537 -6.82 -8.29 12.00
C ALA A 537 -7.49 -9.44 11.24
N ARG A 538 -7.86 -10.52 11.96
CA ARG A 538 -8.50 -11.72 11.37
C ARG A 538 -7.73 -12.29 10.16
N GLY A 539 -6.40 -12.28 10.20
CA GLY A 539 -5.53 -12.77 9.12
C GLY A 539 -5.35 -11.83 7.93
N PHE A 540 -5.99 -10.65 7.93
CA PHE A 540 -5.72 -9.59 6.97
C PHE A 540 -4.66 -8.64 7.54
N GLY A 541 -3.51 -8.55 6.88
CA GLY A 541 -2.40 -7.69 7.29
C GLY A 541 -2.39 -6.37 6.53
N VAL A 542 -2.30 -5.27 7.26
CA VAL A 542 -2.06 -3.92 6.72
C VAL A 542 -0.59 -3.57 6.95
N ARG A 543 0.19 -3.39 5.88
CA ARG A 543 1.58 -2.93 5.97
C ARG A 543 1.60 -1.47 6.44
N LEU A 544 2.11 -1.26 7.65
CA LEU A 544 2.25 0.08 8.22
C LEU A 544 3.36 0.84 7.50
N PRO A 545 3.29 2.17 7.36
CA PRO A 545 4.40 2.98 6.84
C PRO A 545 5.54 3.17 7.88
N LEU A 546 5.71 2.20 8.77
CA LEU A 546 6.72 2.16 9.81
C LEU A 546 7.83 1.19 9.44
N ASN A 547 9.07 1.53 9.76
CA ASN A 547 10.19 0.62 9.68
C ASN A 547 11.02 0.67 10.97
N GLU A 548 11.61 -0.46 11.31
CA GLU A 548 12.51 -0.58 12.44
C GLU A 548 13.81 -1.29 12.09
N THR A 549 14.87 -0.92 12.82
CA THR A 549 16.15 -1.61 12.82
C THR A 549 16.62 -1.76 14.25
N LEU A 550 16.92 -2.99 14.68
CA LEU A 550 17.59 -3.30 15.93
C LEU A 550 19.00 -3.81 15.62
N VAL A 551 20.02 -3.09 16.07
CA VAL A 551 21.42 -3.50 15.94
C VAL A 551 21.88 -3.96 17.32
N VAL A 552 22.33 -5.20 17.46
CA VAL A 552 22.90 -5.76 18.69
C VAL A 552 24.37 -6.04 18.46
N VAL A 553 25.24 -5.52 19.32
CA VAL A 553 26.70 -5.65 19.22
C VAL A 553 27.30 -6.15 20.53
N PRO A 554 28.43 -6.87 20.47
CA PRO A 554 29.16 -7.22 21.69
C PRO A 554 29.69 -5.95 22.37
N ASP A 555 29.70 -5.95 23.70
CA ASP A 555 30.32 -4.89 24.51
C ASP A 555 31.50 -5.46 25.32
N SER A 556 31.26 -5.94 26.54
CA SER A 556 32.31 -6.45 27.43
C SER A 556 31.89 -7.74 28.16
N GLY A 557 32.69 -8.80 28.03
CA GLY A 557 32.36 -10.10 28.63
C GLY A 557 31.06 -10.69 28.06
N SER A 558 30.03 -10.83 28.90
CA SER A 558 28.71 -11.35 28.53
C SER A 558 27.67 -10.25 28.24
N THR A 559 28.03 -8.97 28.35
CA THR A 559 27.13 -7.85 28.06
C THR A 559 27.02 -7.59 26.55
N VAL A 560 25.85 -7.10 26.15
CA VAL A 560 25.62 -6.62 24.78
C VAL A 560 24.95 -5.25 24.82
N GLU A 561 25.29 -4.42 23.84
CA GLU A 561 24.58 -3.17 23.60
C GLU A 561 23.64 -3.33 22.42
N ALA A 562 22.48 -2.68 22.48
CA ALA A 562 21.57 -2.65 21.35
C ALA A 562 21.05 -1.25 21.04
N VAL A 563 20.89 -0.95 19.76
CA VAL A 563 20.31 0.30 19.27
C VAL A 563 19.10 -0.04 18.41
N HIS A 564 17.92 0.33 18.86
CA HIS A 564 16.65 0.14 18.16
C HIS A 564 16.14 1.47 17.63
N ARG A 565 16.06 1.60 16.31
CA ARG A 565 15.58 2.80 15.63
C ARG A 565 14.24 2.51 14.98
N VAL A 566 13.28 3.42 15.17
CA VAL A 566 11.94 3.33 14.55
C VAL A 566 11.67 4.60 13.73
N GLU A 567 11.18 4.41 12.51
CA GLU A 567 10.89 5.47 11.55
C GLU A 567 9.48 5.37 10.97
N LEU A 568 8.87 6.51 10.68
CA LEU A 568 7.62 6.65 9.92
C LEU A 568 7.94 7.32 8.59
N LEU A 569 7.65 6.67 7.47
CA LEU A 569 7.93 7.20 6.12
C LEU A 569 9.40 7.65 5.93
N GLY A 570 10.34 6.97 6.61
CA GLY A 570 11.77 7.32 6.59
C GLY A 570 12.17 8.47 7.53
N VAL A 571 11.22 9.03 8.29
CA VAL A 571 11.49 10.05 9.31
C VAL A 571 11.57 9.37 10.67
N ARG A 572 12.70 9.57 11.36
CA ARG A 572 12.94 9.01 12.70
C ARG A 572 11.89 9.49 13.71
N ILE A 573 11.28 8.54 14.41
CA ILE A 573 10.35 8.79 15.53
C ILE A 573 11.13 8.81 16.84
N PHE A 574 11.83 7.72 17.13
CA PHE A 574 12.69 7.58 18.30
C PHE A 574 13.79 6.54 18.06
N THR A 575 14.80 6.58 18.94
CA THR A 575 15.84 5.57 19.06
C THR A 575 15.88 5.10 20.51
N LEU A 576 15.88 3.80 20.76
CA LEU A 576 16.08 3.21 22.08
C LEU A 576 17.48 2.64 22.14
N ARG A 577 18.26 3.06 23.13
CA ARG A 577 19.59 2.48 23.41
C ARG A 577 19.47 1.56 24.60
N TYR A 578 19.89 0.32 24.42
CA TYR A 578 19.83 -0.71 25.44
C TYR A 578 21.23 -1.06 25.92
N ARG A 579 21.35 -1.19 27.24
CA ARG A 579 22.43 -1.96 27.85
C ARG A 579 21.84 -3.24 28.41
N ILE A 580 22.32 -4.37 27.93
CA ILE A 580 21.74 -5.68 28.23
C ILE A 580 22.76 -6.47 29.01
N ARG A 581 22.39 -6.85 30.24
CA ARG A 581 23.26 -7.50 31.21
C ARG A 581 22.60 -8.78 31.69
N LEU A 582 23.40 -9.77 32.07
CA LEU A 582 22.84 -10.96 32.73
C LEU A 582 22.13 -10.52 34.01
N ALA A 583 20.95 -11.08 34.25
CA ALA A 583 20.24 -10.87 35.50
C ALA A 583 21.08 -11.43 36.66
N ASP A 584 21.17 -10.67 37.75
CA ASP A 584 21.89 -11.14 38.95
C ASP A 584 21.19 -12.40 39.51
N GLU A 585 21.96 -13.41 39.92
CA GLU A 585 21.47 -14.72 40.42
C GLU A 585 20.50 -14.65 41.63
N GLY A 586 20.22 -13.45 42.17
CA GLY A 586 19.28 -13.19 43.25
C GLY A 586 17.85 -12.80 42.82
N SER A 587 17.55 -12.67 41.53
CA SER A 587 16.20 -12.31 41.03
C SER A 587 15.41 -13.47 40.41
N VAL A 588 16.02 -14.67 40.34
CA VAL A 588 15.29 -15.91 40.04
C VAL A 588 14.48 -16.27 41.27
N ASP A 589 13.19 -15.98 41.16
CA ASP A 589 12.16 -16.19 42.17
C ASP A 589 12.24 -17.58 42.82
N THR A 590 12.96 -17.65 43.95
CA THR A 590 13.10 -18.86 44.77
C THR A 590 11.76 -19.22 45.44
N GLU A 591 10.76 -18.34 45.36
CA GLU A 591 9.41 -18.56 45.88
C GLU A 591 8.58 -19.52 45.00
N ALA A 592 8.95 -19.73 43.73
CA ALA A 592 8.28 -20.69 42.85
C ALA A 592 8.72 -22.16 43.08
N MET A 593 9.90 -22.39 43.68
CA MET A 593 10.35 -23.74 44.06
C MET A 593 9.84 -24.18 45.44
N ALA A 594 9.37 -23.27 46.29
CA ALA A 594 8.84 -23.60 47.61
C ALA A 594 7.34 -23.97 47.61
N ARG A 595 6.67 -23.93 46.44
CA ARG A 595 5.26 -24.32 46.27
C ARG A 595 5.05 -25.41 45.20
N ARG A 596 6.02 -26.31 45.03
CA ARG A 596 5.83 -27.59 44.34
C ARG A 596 5.88 -28.75 45.32
#